data_AF-A0A318RVA0-F1
#
_entry.id   AF-A0A318RVA0-F1
#
_cell.length_a   1.000
_cell.length_b   1.000
_cell.length_c   1.000
_cell.angle_alpha   90.00
_cell.angle_beta   90.00
_cell.angle_gamma   90.00
#
_symmetry.space_group_name_H-M   'P 1'
#
loop_
_entity.id
_entity.type
_entity.pdbx_description
1 polymer ?
#
loop_
_entity_poly.entity_id
_entity_poly.type
_entity_poly.pdbx_seq_one_letter_code
_entity_poly.pdbx_strand_id
1 'polypeptide(L)'
;MRSPVTPRLIRRVQQLWTSTTPSALDTEDLDEVDTSYRYTDGYSEQAIALADALVDNGLTPRTTLGSSCGHGDTYTLSADAPLPQWLHRALSGAVFTDPEGPWPEWGRTTTPIDWPALIAQHPDFLAPDADCFAPHSATWEAITDAFTRARTADEFAALDVILWVSPDATILVEPWAMTSPHLPLPVAQAITATLSDSGRPHRLLHPNDGDQADGFWLLTN
;
A
#
# COMPACT_ATOMS: atom_id res chain seq x y z
N MET A 1 -15.41 30.46 20.45
CA MET A 1 -15.95 30.15 19.11
C MET A 1 -14.77 29.87 18.20
N ARG A 2 -14.50 28.59 17.92
CA ARG A 2 -13.40 28.15 17.06
C ARG A 2 -13.93 27.95 15.64
N SER A 3 -13.25 28.54 14.67
CA SER A 3 -13.56 28.42 13.24
C SER A 3 -13.19 27.00 12.74
N PRO A 4 -14.00 26.34 11.90
CA PRO A 4 -13.66 25.05 11.34
C PRO A 4 -12.68 25.25 10.17
N VAL A 5 -11.48 24.69 10.28
CA VAL A 5 -10.52 24.58 9.17
C VAL A 5 -11.00 23.47 8.25
N THR A 6 -11.45 23.84 7.05
CA THR A 6 -11.80 22.91 5.98
C THR A 6 -10.53 22.41 5.29
N PRO A 7 -10.31 21.09 5.10
CA PRO A 7 -9.15 20.60 4.37
C PRO A 7 -9.40 20.79 2.87
N ARG A 8 -8.73 21.79 2.27
CA ARG A 8 -8.82 22.12 0.84
C ARG A 8 -7.69 21.52 -0.02
N LEU A 9 -6.71 20.81 0.56
CA LEU A 9 -5.46 20.50 -0.15
C LEU A 9 -5.46 19.21 -0.99
N ILE A 10 -6.23 18.17 -0.65
CA ILE A 10 -6.17 16.88 -1.38
C ILE A 10 -6.81 16.97 -2.79
N ARG A 11 -7.65 17.98 -3.03
CA ARG A 11 -8.42 18.10 -4.29
C ARG A 11 -7.59 18.49 -5.52
N ARG A 12 -6.34 18.96 -5.36
CA ARG A 12 -5.53 19.47 -6.47
C ARG A 12 -4.70 18.41 -7.18
N VAL A 13 -4.31 17.34 -6.48
CA VAL A 13 -3.58 16.21 -7.11
C VAL A 13 -4.54 15.35 -7.95
N GLN A 14 -5.76 15.14 -7.48
CA GLN A 14 -6.81 14.44 -8.25
C GLN A 14 -7.27 15.21 -9.52
N GLN A 15 -7.17 16.53 -9.55
CA GLN A 15 -7.59 17.31 -10.74
C GLN A 15 -6.69 17.15 -11.95
N LEU A 16 -5.43 16.74 -11.77
CA LEU A 16 -4.52 16.42 -12.89
C LEU A 16 -4.85 15.07 -13.53
N TRP A 17 -5.57 14.19 -12.83
CA TRP A 17 -5.93 12.85 -13.30
C TRP A 17 -7.29 12.78 -14.01
N THR A 18 -8.21 13.74 -13.79
CA THR A 18 -9.59 13.66 -14.34
C THR A 18 -9.93 14.68 -15.42
N SER A 19 -8.97 15.49 -15.89
CA SER A 19 -9.22 16.54 -16.89
C SER A 19 -8.57 16.24 -18.23
N THR A 20 -9.03 15.21 -18.94
CA THR A 20 -8.89 15.18 -20.40
C THR A 20 -10.06 14.42 -21.03
N THR A 21 -11.11 15.15 -21.41
CA THR A 21 -12.06 14.68 -22.41
C THR A 21 -11.34 14.71 -23.77
N PRO A 22 -11.44 13.67 -24.62
CA PRO A 22 -10.60 13.55 -25.80
C PRO A 22 -11.11 14.47 -26.92
N SER A 23 -10.33 15.50 -27.25
CA SER A 23 -10.43 16.19 -28.52
C SER A 23 -9.09 16.04 -29.21
N ALA A 24 -9.10 15.31 -30.32
CA ALA A 24 -8.03 15.08 -31.30
C ALA A 24 -6.81 16.01 -31.14
N LEU A 25 -5.80 15.51 -30.41
CA LEU A 25 -4.44 16.02 -30.44
C LEU A 25 -3.49 14.83 -30.49
N ASP A 26 -2.48 15.01 -31.31
CA ASP A 26 -1.40 14.14 -31.76
C ASP A 26 -1.01 12.97 -30.83
N THR A 27 -0.92 11.79 -31.43
CA THR A 27 -0.44 10.53 -30.84
C THR A 27 1.09 10.43 -30.80
N GLU A 28 1.76 11.47 -30.31
CA GLU A 28 3.20 11.43 -30.01
C GLU A 28 3.42 12.01 -28.60
N ASP A 29 4.18 11.31 -27.77
CA ASP A 29 4.57 11.63 -26.38
C ASP A 29 3.53 11.40 -25.25
N LEU A 30 3.17 10.13 -25.00
CA LEU A 30 2.77 9.65 -23.66
C LEU A 30 3.95 8.89 -23.00
N ASP A 31 5.17 9.39 -23.20
CA ASP A 31 6.37 8.81 -22.60
C ASP A 31 6.59 9.38 -21.20
N GLU A 32 6.71 8.46 -20.24
CA GLU A 32 7.32 8.63 -18.91
C GLU A 32 6.59 9.59 -17.95
N VAL A 33 5.71 9.03 -17.10
CA VAL A 33 5.36 9.70 -15.84
C VAL A 33 6.66 9.82 -15.05
N ASP A 34 7.15 11.04 -14.87
CA ASP A 34 8.33 11.34 -14.07
C ASP A 34 8.07 10.95 -12.60
N THR A 35 8.40 9.71 -12.26
CA THR A 35 8.33 9.17 -10.89
C THR A 35 9.34 9.83 -9.95
N SER A 36 10.21 10.72 -10.46
CA SER A 36 11.18 11.48 -9.65
C SER A 36 10.57 12.69 -8.93
N TYR A 37 9.26 12.96 -9.11
CA TYR A 37 8.62 14.12 -8.49
C TYR A 37 8.51 13.98 -6.97
N ARG A 38 9.42 14.65 -6.27
CA ARG A 38 9.47 14.72 -4.80
C ARG A 38 8.59 15.86 -4.28
N TYR A 39 7.46 15.52 -3.66
CA TYR A 39 6.55 16.50 -3.06
C TYR A 39 6.71 16.60 -1.54
N THR A 40 7.54 17.53 -1.07
CA THR A 40 7.83 17.70 0.37
C THR A 40 6.89 18.67 1.09
N ASP A 41 6.01 19.37 0.37
CA ASP A 41 5.10 20.35 0.96
C ASP A 41 4.14 19.66 1.95
N GLY A 42 4.11 20.16 3.19
CA GLY A 42 3.30 19.61 4.27
C GLY A 42 3.99 18.55 5.12
N TYR A 43 5.17 18.05 4.70
CA TYR A 43 5.98 17.14 5.51
C TYR A 43 6.80 17.92 6.55
N SER A 44 6.90 17.36 7.75
CA SER A 44 7.85 17.81 8.76
C SER A 44 9.30 17.49 8.34
N GLU A 45 10.28 18.22 8.87
CA GLU A 45 11.70 17.93 8.63
C GLU A 45 12.07 16.50 9.04
N GLN A 46 11.48 16.02 10.14
CA GLN A 46 11.68 14.65 10.62
C GLN A 46 11.13 13.63 9.61
N ALA A 47 9.95 13.87 9.03
CA ALA A 47 9.36 12.99 8.03
C ALA A 47 10.19 12.95 6.75
N ILE A 48 10.67 14.10 6.30
CA ILE A 48 11.56 14.18 5.14
C ILE A 48 12.85 13.37 5.38
N ALA A 49 13.50 13.57 6.53
CA ALA A 49 14.71 12.84 6.87
C ALA A 49 14.49 11.32 6.98
N LEU A 50 13.36 10.90 7.57
CA LEU A 50 12.99 9.50 7.68
C LEU A 50 12.72 8.88 6.29
N ALA A 51 11.94 9.57 5.45
CA ALA A 51 11.61 9.13 4.11
C ALA A 51 12.87 8.99 3.24
N ASP A 52 13.73 10.00 3.21
CA ASP A 52 14.98 9.95 2.44
C ASP A 52 15.87 8.78 2.91
N ALA A 53 16.03 8.59 4.22
CA ALA A 53 16.84 7.51 4.75
C ALA A 53 16.27 6.11 4.43
N LEU A 54 14.94 5.96 4.40
CA LEU A 54 14.28 4.70 4.03
C LEU A 54 14.32 4.44 2.52
N VAL A 55 14.10 5.45 1.69
CA VAL A 55 14.18 5.34 0.23
C VAL A 55 15.61 5.00 -0.20
N ASP A 56 16.60 5.70 0.35
CA ASP A 56 18.00 5.52 -0.06
C ASP A 56 18.61 4.23 0.51
N ASN A 57 18.28 3.86 1.75
CA ASN A 57 19.01 2.83 2.50
C ASN A 57 18.12 1.90 3.36
N GLY A 58 16.81 2.00 3.26
CA GLY A 58 15.87 1.17 4.04
C GLY A 58 15.87 -0.29 3.61
N LEU A 59 16.17 -0.55 2.34
CA LEU A 59 16.18 -1.88 1.75
C LEU A 59 17.55 -2.23 1.16
N THR A 60 17.94 -3.50 1.26
CA THR A 60 19.17 -4.04 0.65
C THR A 60 18.80 -5.08 -0.41
N PRO A 61 19.34 -4.99 -1.64
CA PRO A 61 19.07 -5.96 -2.69
C PRO A 61 19.48 -7.38 -2.28
N ARG A 62 18.59 -8.35 -2.50
CA ARG A 62 18.83 -9.78 -2.30
C ARG A 62 19.08 -10.50 -3.63
N THR A 63 18.31 -10.16 -4.66
CA THR A 63 18.50 -10.67 -6.02
C THR A 63 18.14 -9.59 -7.03
N THR A 64 18.99 -9.40 -8.04
CA THR A 64 18.71 -8.52 -9.18
C THR A 64 18.35 -9.37 -10.42
N LEU A 65 17.26 -10.14 -10.34
CA LEU A 65 16.75 -10.94 -11.46
C LEU A 65 15.67 -10.20 -12.25
N GLY A 66 15.36 -8.97 -11.85
CA GLY A 66 14.32 -8.15 -12.41
C GLY A 66 14.65 -7.55 -13.77
N SER A 67 13.61 -6.97 -14.35
CA SER A 67 13.70 -6.18 -15.58
C SER A 67 14.48 -4.89 -15.32
N SER A 68 14.87 -4.14 -16.36
CA SER A 68 15.56 -2.84 -16.19
C SER A 68 14.74 -1.80 -15.42
N CYS A 69 13.45 -2.05 -15.21
CA CYS A 69 12.53 -1.27 -14.38
C CYS A 69 12.33 -1.84 -12.95
N GLY A 70 13.20 -2.74 -12.47
CA GLY A 70 13.16 -3.26 -11.09
C GLY A 70 12.12 -4.36 -10.83
N HIS A 71 11.15 -4.59 -11.72
CA HIS A 71 10.18 -5.67 -11.57
C HIS A 71 10.84 -7.05 -11.49
N GLY A 72 10.67 -7.73 -10.35
CA GLY A 72 11.25 -9.03 -10.05
C GLY A 72 12.51 -8.98 -9.16
N ASP A 73 12.99 -7.78 -8.84
CA ASP A 73 14.01 -7.61 -7.82
C ASP A 73 13.41 -7.85 -6.44
N THR A 74 14.21 -8.51 -5.60
CA THR A 74 13.82 -8.78 -4.22
C THR A 74 14.83 -8.17 -3.28
N TYR A 75 14.31 -7.62 -2.18
CA TYR A 75 15.06 -6.92 -1.18
C TYR A 75 14.79 -7.50 0.21
N THR A 76 15.67 -7.20 1.14
CA THR A 76 15.47 -7.42 2.57
C THR A 76 15.59 -6.10 3.30
N LEU A 77 15.00 -6.00 4.48
CA LEU A 77 15.20 -4.83 5.34
C LEU A 77 16.70 -4.65 5.63
N SER A 78 17.20 -3.44 5.38
CA SER A 78 18.57 -3.07 5.70
C SER A 78 18.78 -3.06 7.21
N ALA A 79 19.93 -3.55 7.67
CA ALA A 79 20.30 -3.49 9.09
C ALA A 79 20.44 -2.03 9.59
N ASP A 80 20.72 -1.09 8.68
CA ASP A 80 20.90 0.33 8.96
C ASP A 80 19.60 1.14 8.76
N ALA A 81 18.49 0.48 8.42
CA ALA A 81 17.20 1.15 8.27
C ALA A 81 16.83 1.91 9.56
N PRO A 82 16.42 3.19 9.49
CA PRO A 82 16.15 4.05 10.65
C PRO A 82 14.81 3.72 11.34
N LEU A 83 14.56 2.44 11.57
CA LEU A 83 13.35 1.92 12.20
C LEU A 83 13.64 1.48 13.64
N PRO A 84 12.63 1.51 14.53
CA PRO A 84 12.80 0.99 15.88
C PRO A 84 13.06 -0.52 15.88
N GLN A 85 13.81 -1.01 16.86
CA GLN A 85 14.23 -2.42 16.93
C GLN A 85 13.06 -3.42 16.92
N TRP A 86 11.90 -3.05 17.46
CA TRP A 86 10.73 -3.91 17.42
C TRP A 86 10.20 -4.11 15.99
N LEU A 87 10.28 -3.08 15.14
CA LEU A 87 9.85 -3.17 13.75
C LEU A 87 10.87 -3.95 12.91
N HIS A 88 12.16 -3.76 13.18
CA HIS A 88 13.22 -4.64 12.65
C HIS A 88 12.96 -6.12 12.94
N ARG A 89 12.52 -6.46 14.16
CA ARG A 89 12.15 -7.83 14.51
C ARG A 89 10.89 -8.31 13.79
N ALA A 90 9.86 -7.46 13.71
CA ALA A 90 8.60 -7.79 13.05
C ALA A 90 8.78 -8.03 11.54
N LEU A 91 9.69 -7.29 10.90
CA LEU A 91 10.02 -7.40 9.48
C LEU A 91 11.19 -8.36 9.21
N SER A 92 11.66 -9.08 10.23
CA SER A 92 12.80 -9.99 10.07
C SER A 92 12.45 -11.12 9.10
N GLY A 93 13.27 -11.26 8.05
CA GLY A 93 13.05 -12.27 7.00
C GLY A 93 11.97 -11.90 5.98
N ALA A 94 11.34 -10.72 6.11
CA ALA A 94 10.43 -10.22 5.09
C ALA A 94 11.17 -10.00 3.76
N VAL A 95 10.50 -10.37 2.68
CA VAL A 95 10.97 -10.13 1.32
C VAL A 95 10.19 -8.95 0.77
N PHE A 96 10.91 -7.93 0.34
CA PHE A 96 10.35 -6.73 -0.26
C PHE A 96 10.54 -6.78 -1.77
N THR A 97 9.63 -6.13 -2.49
CA THR A 97 9.84 -5.75 -3.90
C THR A 97 10.30 -4.30 -3.95
N ASP A 98 10.74 -3.87 -5.13
CA ASP A 98 11.06 -2.47 -5.38
C ASP A 98 9.83 -1.59 -5.10
N PRO A 99 10.00 -0.36 -4.57
CA PRO A 99 8.91 0.61 -4.51
C PRO A 99 8.37 0.89 -5.92
N GLU A 100 7.04 0.85 -6.08
CA GLU A 100 6.38 1.07 -7.38
C GLU A 100 5.89 2.51 -7.56
N GLY A 101 5.61 3.21 -6.47
CA GLY A 101 5.16 4.58 -6.43
C GLY A 101 6.29 5.60 -6.23
N PRO A 102 5.95 6.90 -6.31
CA PRO A 102 6.91 7.98 -6.08
C PRO A 102 7.31 8.04 -4.60
N TRP A 103 8.32 8.88 -4.31
CA TRP A 103 8.60 9.30 -2.94
C TRP A 103 7.29 9.80 -2.26
N PRO A 104 7.00 9.41 -0.99
CA PRO A 104 7.87 8.72 -0.03
C PRO A 104 7.55 7.22 0.16
N GLU A 105 7.13 6.51 -0.89
CA GLU A 105 7.09 5.05 -0.86
C GLU A 105 8.50 4.50 -0.67
N TRP A 106 8.68 3.53 0.22
CA TRP A 106 10.00 2.94 0.48
C TRP A 106 10.02 1.41 0.49
N GLY A 107 8.86 0.76 0.33
CA GLY A 107 8.86 -0.68 0.15
C GLY A 107 7.47 -1.26 0.02
N ARG A 108 7.40 -2.41 -0.66
CA ARG A 108 6.19 -3.23 -0.76
C ARG A 108 6.51 -4.66 -0.34
N THR A 109 5.59 -5.32 0.35
CA THR A 109 5.76 -6.72 0.72
C THR A 109 4.43 -7.46 0.82
N THR A 110 4.43 -8.70 0.35
CA THR A 110 3.36 -9.68 0.59
C THR A 110 3.80 -10.76 1.59
N THR A 111 4.83 -10.48 2.39
CA THR A 111 5.25 -11.38 3.48
C THR A 111 4.08 -11.51 4.48
N PRO A 112 3.82 -12.70 5.04
CA PRO A 112 2.67 -12.96 5.93
C PRO A 112 2.80 -12.32 7.32
N ILE A 113 2.95 -11.00 7.39
CA ILE A 113 3.00 -10.18 8.60
C ILE A 113 1.57 -9.85 9.08
N ASP A 114 1.37 -9.86 10.39
CA ASP A 114 0.10 -9.43 11.02
C ASP A 114 0.09 -7.90 11.21
N TRP A 115 -0.11 -7.19 10.10
CA TRP A 115 -0.15 -5.72 10.09
C TRP A 115 -1.22 -5.14 11.03
N PRO A 116 -2.46 -5.67 11.09
CA PRO A 116 -3.44 -5.19 12.05
C PRO A 116 -2.98 -5.26 13.50
N ALA A 117 -2.36 -6.38 13.92
CA ALA A 117 -1.83 -6.49 15.26
C ALA A 117 -0.66 -5.53 15.51
N LEU A 118 0.24 -5.34 14.55
CA LEU A 118 1.36 -4.41 14.67
C LEU A 118 0.90 -2.96 14.81
N ILE A 119 -0.05 -2.51 13.99
CA ILE A 119 -0.63 -1.17 14.07
C ILE A 119 -1.31 -0.97 15.43
N ALA A 120 -2.09 -1.95 15.90
CA ALA A 120 -2.75 -1.86 17.19
C ALA A 120 -1.76 -1.78 18.37
N GLN A 121 -0.59 -2.43 18.26
CA GLN A 121 0.46 -2.40 19.29
C GLN A 121 1.31 -1.13 19.26
N HIS A 122 1.46 -0.51 18.09
CA HIS A 122 2.34 0.64 17.87
C HIS A 122 1.68 1.79 17.09
N PRO A 123 0.52 2.31 17.55
CA PRO A 123 -0.27 3.29 16.79
C PRO A 123 0.42 4.65 16.61
N ASP A 124 1.42 4.98 17.44
CA ASP A 124 2.19 6.21 17.31
C ASP A 124 3.26 6.13 16.20
N PHE A 125 3.57 4.92 15.71
CA PHE A 125 4.60 4.67 14.70
C PHE A 125 4.06 4.06 13.41
N LEU A 126 2.96 3.31 13.48
CA LEU A 126 2.28 2.71 12.34
C LEU A 126 0.83 3.17 12.29
N ALA A 127 0.36 3.52 11.11
CA ALA A 127 -1.05 3.78 10.86
C ALA A 127 -1.48 3.12 9.56
N PRO A 128 -2.77 2.73 9.42
CA PRO A 128 -3.28 2.39 8.10
C PRO A 128 -3.26 3.63 7.23
N ASP A 129 -2.90 3.48 5.96
CA ASP A 129 -3.11 4.55 5.00
C ASP A 129 -4.61 4.68 4.70
N ALA A 130 -5.24 5.67 5.32
CA ALA A 130 -6.68 5.89 5.23
C ALA A 130 -7.10 6.60 3.93
N ASP A 131 -6.16 7.25 3.23
CA ASP A 131 -6.47 8.25 2.20
C ASP A 131 -6.16 7.78 0.77
N CYS A 132 -5.44 6.68 0.57
CA CYS A 132 -5.00 6.26 -0.77
C CYS A 132 -6.10 5.68 -1.69
N PHE A 133 -7.36 5.55 -1.27
CA PHE A 133 -8.43 5.00 -2.13
C PHE A 133 -9.87 5.51 -1.92
N ALA A 134 -10.10 6.78 -1.63
CA ALA A 134 -11.49 7.29 -1.71
C ALA A 134 -11.86 7.53 -3.19
N PRO A 135 -12.86 6.82 -3.79
CA PRO A 135 -14.10 6.31 -3.17
C PRO A 135 -14.32 4.78 -3.28
N HIS A 136 -13.27 3.96 -3.38
CA HIS A 136 -13.37 2.51 -3.68
C HIS A 136 -12.66 1.60 -2.67
N SER A 137 -12.32 2.11 -1.49
CA SER A 137 -11.73 1.34 -0.40
C SER A 137 -12.77 0.75 0.54
N ALA A 138 -12.41 -0.41 1.10
CA ALA A 138 -13.01 -0.92 2.32
C ALA A 138 -12.47 -0.13 3.52
N THR A 139 -13.22 -0.03 4.61
CA THR A 139 -12.69 0.57 5.84
C THR A 139 -11.58 -0.29 6.43
N TRP A 140 -10.70 0.31 7.22
CA TRP A 140 -9.62 -0.42 7.90
C TRP A 140 -10.16 -1.52 8.82
N GLU A 141 -11.28 -1.28 9.49
CA GLU A 141 -11.94 -2.29 10.33
C GLU A 141 -12.41 -3.49 9.51
N ALA A 142 -12.96 -3.27 8.32
CA ALA A 142 -13.39 -4.33 7.42
C ALA A 142 -12.18 -5.11 6.87
N ILE A 143 -11.09 -4.44 6.54
CA ILE A 143 -9.82 -5.08 6.14
C ILE A 143 -9.26 -5.93 7.28
N THR A 144 -9.28 -5.42 8.51
CA THR A 144 -8.82 -6.13 9.70
C THR A 144 -9.67 -7.38 9.98
N ASP A 145 -11.00 -7.27 9.92
CA ASP A 145 -11.90 -8.43 10.07
C ASP A 145 -11.67 -9.46 8.96
N ALA A 146 -11.58 -9.02 7.71
CA ALA A 146 -11.31 -9.88 6.57
C ALA A 146 -9.99 -10.64 6.72
N PHE A 147 -8.89 -9.94 7.04
CA PHE A 147 -7.59 -10.56 7.24
C PHE A 147 -7.59 -11.53 8.42
N THR A 148 -8.24 -11.17 9.53
CA THR A 148 -8.35 -12.06 10.70
C THR A 148 -9.06 -13.37 10.33
N ARG A 149 -10.16 -13.29 9.58
CA ARG A 149 -10.88 -14.47 9.07
C ARG A 149 -10.03 -15.30 8.12
N ALA A 150 -9.32 -14.65 7.19
CA ALA A 150 -8.44 -15.32 6.26
C ALA A 150 -7.34 -16.07 7.01
N ARG A 151 -6.64 -15.38 7.92
CA ARG A 151 -5.54 -15.94 8.71
C ARG A 151 -5.98 -17.09 9.63
N THR A 152 -7.20 -17.02 10.15
CA THR A 152 -7.78 -18.11 10.97
C THR A 152 -8.03 -19.37 10.15
N ALA A 153 -8.39 -19.23 8.87
CA ALA A 153 -8.67 -20.35 7.98
C ALA A 153 -7.43 -20.84 7.21
N ASP A 154 -6.43 -19.99 7.04
CA ASP A 154 -5.18 -20.25 6.32
C ASP A 154 -4.03 -19.45 6.96
N GLU A 155 -3.09 -20.15 7.60
CA GLU A 155 -1.96 -19.51 8.28
C GLU A 155 -1.04 -18.73 7.33
N PHE A 156 -1.11 -19.00 6.02
CA PHE A 156 -0.33 -18.32 4.99
C PHE A 156 -1.03 -17.09 4.41
N ALA A 157 -2.23 -16.74 4.87
CA ALA A 157 -2.92 -15.55 4.41
C ALA A 157 -2.06 -14.29 4.62
N ALA A 158 -1.80 -13.49 3.60
CA ALA A 158 -0.93 -12.32 3.68
C ALA A 158 -1.61 -11.09 3.09
N LEU A 159 -1.40 -9.94 3.71
CA LEU A 159 -1.66 -8.66 3.06
C LEU A 159 -0.45 -8.32 2.18
N ASP A 160 -0.73 -7.95 0.95
CA ASP A 160 0.19 -7.22 0.11
C ASP A 160 0.07 -5.75 0.49
N VAL A 161 1.14 -5.21 1.07
CA VAL A 161 1.14 -3.85 1.60
C VAL A 161 2.23 -3.02 0.95
N ILE A 162 1.90 -1.76 0.72
CA ILE A 162 2.82 -0.71 0.34
C ILE A 162 3.10 0.14 1.59
N LEU A 163 4.36 0.51 1.79
CA LEU A 163 4.84 1.24 2.96
C LEU A 163 5.27 2.64 2.55
N TRP A 164 4.68 3.62 3.21
CA TRP A 164 4.93 5.04 3.00
C TRP A 164 5.39 5.70 4.29
N VAL A 165 5.97 6.90 4.16
CA VAL A 165 6.16 7.80 5.30
C VAL A 165 5.09 8.89 5.26
N SER A 166 4.40 9.10 6.38
CA SER A 166 3.41 10.17 6.53
C SER A 166 4.08 11.54 6.68
N PRO A 167 3.36 12.64 6.48
CA PRO A 167 3.87 13.99 6.75
C PRO A 167 4.41 14.22 8.17
N ASP A 168 3.96 13.43 9.14
CA ASP A 168 4.35 13.51 10.57
C ASP A 168 5.35 12.42 10.98
N ALA A 169 5.99 11.73 10.02
CA ALA A 169 7.01 10.70 10.23
C ALA A 169 6.48 9.38 10.84
N THR A 170 5.19 9.10 10.71
CA THR A 170 4.60 7.77 10.95
C THR A 170 4.77 6.92 9.69
N ILE A 171 4.98 5.61 9.82
CA ILE A 171 4.92 4.71 8.67
C ILE A 171 3.44 4.41 8.36
N LEU A 172 3.00 4.71 7.14
CA LEU A 172 1.68 4.35 6.67
C LEU A 172 1.75 2.97 6.00
N VAL A 173 0.80 2.12 6.36
CA VAL A 173 0.62 0.79 5.79
C VAL A 173 -0.59 0.84 4.88
N GLU A 174 -0.36 0.82 3.58
CA GLU A 174 -1.41 0.80 2.57
C GLU A 174 -1.67 -0.65 2.16
N PRO A 175 -2.85 -1.21 2.45
CA PRO A 175 -3.21 -2.53 1.98
C PRO A 175 -3.60 -2.47 0.49
N TRP A 176 -2.75 -3.04 -0.36
CA TRP A 176 -2.97 -3.09 -1.81
C TRP A 176 -3.82 -4.29 -2.22
N ALA A 177 -3.50 -5.46 -1.66
CA ALA A 177 -4.14 -6.73 -1.95
C ALA A 177 -4.09 -7.67 -0.75
N MET A 178 -4.75 -8.82 -0.88
CA MET A 178 -4.64 -9.91 0.10
C MET A 178 -4.58 -11.24 -0.66
N THR A 179 -3.72 -12.15 -0.18
CA THR A 179 -3.47 -13.49 -0.75
C THR A 179 -3.66 -14.56 0.33
N SER A 180 -4.15 -15.75 -0.02
CA SER A 180 -4.43 -16.84 0.93
C SER A 180 -4.59 -18.18 0.18
N PRO A 181 -3.49 -18.89 -0.11
CA PRO A 181 -3.49 -20.03 -1.04
C PRO A 181 -4.45 -21.17 -0.70
N HIS A 182 -4.94 -21.25 0.54
CA HIS A 182 -5.77 -22.36 1.01
C HIS A 182 -7.11 -21.92 1.58
N LEU A 183 -7.61 -20.73 1.24
CA LEU A 183 -8.84 -20.23 1.84
C LEU A 183 -10.08 -21.02 1.37
N PRO A 184 -10.89 -21.55 2.30
CA PRO A 184 -12.14 -22.21 1.94
C PRO A 184 -13.13 -21.24 1.27
N LEU A 185 -13.82 -21.70 0.22
CA LEU A 185 -14.81 -20.90 -0.52
C LEU A 185 -15.86 -20.20 0.38
N PRO A 186 -16.45 -20.83 1.40
CA PRO A 186 -17.40 -20.13 2.28
C PRO A 186 -16.77 -18.97 3.05
N VAL A 187 -15.48 -19.05 3.41
CA VAL A 187 -14.75 -17.98 4.09
C VAL A 187 -14.43 -16.86 3.10
N ALA A 188 -14.01 -17.21 1.88
CA ALA A 188 -13.80 -16.24 0.81
C ALA A 188 -15.06 -15.42 0.52
N GLN A 189 -16.22 -16.08 0.38
CA GLN A 189 -17.51 -15.41 0.16
C GLN A 189 -17.89 -14.46 1.30
N ALA A 190 -17.66 -14.86 2.55
CA ALA A 190 -17.92 -14.01 3.71
C ALA A 190 -17.00 -12.77 3.74
N ILE A 191 -15.73 -12.93 3.38
CA ILE A 191 -14.78 -11.82 3.27
C ILE A 191 -15.19 -10.86 2.15
N THR A 192 -15.53 -11.39 0.97
CA THR A 192 -16.02 -10.58 -0.17
C THR A 192 -17.20 -9.73 0.25
N ALA A 193 -18.18 -10.30 0.97
CA ALA A 193 -19.33 -9.56 1.49
C ALA A 193 -18.91 -8.45 2.46
N THR A 194 -18.08 -8.75 3.47
CA THR A 194 -17.58 -7.76 4.43
C THR A 194 -16.88 -6.58 3.73
N LEU A 195 -15.98 -6.86 2.79
CA LEU A 195 -15.25 -5.81 2.06
C LEU A 195 -16.19 -4.99 1.15
N SER A 196 -17.13 -5.66 0.47
CA SER A 196 -18.12 -5.00 -0.39
C SER A 196 -19.03 -4.05 0.38
N ASP A 197 -19.56 -4.52 1.51
CA ASP A 197 -20.45 -3.74 2.37
C ASP A 197 -19.76 -2.51 2.97
N SER A 198 -18.43 -2.56 3.08
CA SER A 198 -17.60 -1.46 3.58
C SER A 198 -17.13 -0.47 2.51
N GLY A 199 -17.52 -0.66 1.25
CA GLY A 199 -17.29 0.30 0.15
C GLY A 199 -16.36 -0.17 -0.97
N ARG A 200 -15.72 -1.34 -0.85
CA ARG A 200 -14.85 -1.87 -1.92
C ARG A 200 -15.70 -2.46 -3.05
N PRO A 201 -15.59 -1.98 -4.31
CA PRO A 201 -16.37 -2.53 -5.41
C PRO A 201 -16.09 -4.02 -5.65
N HIS A 202 -17.14 -4.81 -5.85
CA HIS A 202 -17.04 -6.26 -6.11
C HIS A 202 -16.10 -6.61 -7.27
N ARG A 203 -16.06 -5.78 -8.33
CA ARG A 203 -15.17 -5.95 -9.48
C ARG A 203 -13.68 -5.92 -9.14
N LEU A 204 -13.29 -5.33 -8.00
CA LEU A 204 -11.90 -5.28 -7.52
C LEU A 204 -11.57 -6.44 -6.56
N LEU A 205 -12.53 -7.31 -6.27
CA LEU A 205 -12.37 -8.49 -5.42
C LEU A 205 -12.14 -9.77 -6.24
N HIS A 206 -12.53 -9.78 -7.52
CA HIS A 206 -12.48 -10.99 -8.35
C HIS A 206 -11.81 -10.73 -9.73
N PRO A 207 -10.71 -11.43 -10.06
CA PRO A 207 -9.99 -11.24 -11.34
C PRO A 207 -10.76 -11.74 -12.58
N ASN A 208 -11.81 -12.53 -12.41
CA ASN A 208 -12.52 -13.19 -13.51
C ASN A 208 -13.70 -12.40 -14.09
N ASP A 209 -13.96 -11.18 -13.60
CA ASP A 209 -15.09 -10.35 -14.04
C ASP A 209 -14.78 -9.51 -15.31
N GLY A 210 -13.69 -9.81 -16.01
CA GLY A 210 -13.47 -9.39 -17.41
C GLY A 210 -12.59 -8.16 -17.63
N ASP A 211 -12.17 -7.47 -16.58
CA ASP A 211 -11.18 -6.39 -16.64
C ASP A 211 -10.02 -6.72 -15.70
N GLN A 212 -8.78 -6.73 -16.23
CA GLN A 212 -7.57 -6.76 -15.42
C GLN A 212 -7.43 -5.42 -14.69
N ALA A 213 -8.21 -5.22 -13.64
CA ALA A 213 -8.08 -4.04 -12.79
C ALA A 213 -6.97 -4.28 -11.76
N ASP A 214 -5.99 -3.39 -11.75
CA ASP A 214 -4.92 -3.33 -10.76
C ASP A 214 -5.51 -3.31 -9.33
N GLY A 215 -5.04 -4.22 -8.47
CA GLY A 215 -5.47 -4.32 -7.05
C GLY A 215 -6.48 -5.44 -6.76
N PHE A 216 -6.04 -6.69 -6.84
CA PHE A 216 -6.87 -7.88 -6.59
C PHE A 216 -6.94 -8.25 -5.10
N TRP A 217 -8.14 -8.28 -4.52
CA TRP A 217 -8.36 -8.80 -3.15
C TRP A 217 -8.99 -10.19 -3.17
N LEU A 218 -8.16 -11.22 -2.96
CA LEU A 218 -8.49 -12.62 -2.64
C LEU A 218 -9.63 -13.28 -3.45
N LEU A 219 -9.46 -14.28 -4.33
CA LEU A 219 -8.54 -15.41 -4.31
C LEU A 219 -8.67 -16.21 -5.59
N THR A 220 -7.54 -16.73 -6.06
CA THR A 220 -7.49 -17.89 -6.94
C THR A 220 -7.99 -19.12 -6.19
N ASN A 221 -9.02 -19.76 -6.74
CA ASN A 221 -8.98 -21.22 -6.90
C ASN A 221 -8.28 -21.52 -8.22
#